data_AF-A0A973WQ56-F1
#
_entry.id   AF-A0A973WQ56-F1
#
_cell.length_a   1.000
_cell.length_b   1.000
_cell.length_c   1.000
_cell.angle_alpha   90.00
_cell.angle_beta   90.00
_cell.angle_gamma   90.00
#
_symmetry.space_group_name_H-M   'P 1'
#
loop_
_entity.id
_entity.type
_entity.pdbx_description
1 polymer ?
#
loop_
_entity_poly.entity_id
_entity_poly.type
_entity_poly.pdbx_seq_one_letter_code
_entity_poly.pdbx_strand_id
1 'polypeptide(L)'
;MVNKTATCWEWTGHCKRNGYGEFDRGYAHRASWKLNTGQDPAAQVLHKCDNRKCVRIDHLFLGSIADNMRDKQLKGRAANKLTPEEVSEIRSSQGTQEDIGLRYDVDRTTIGRIIRRQTWSHVS
;
A
#
# COMPACT_ATOMS: atom_id res chain seq x y z
N MET A 1 -2.93 4.48 -25.69
CA MET A 1 -1.57 5.06 -25.83
C MET A 1 -0.86 4.88 -24.49
N VAL A 2 0.39 4.42 -24.51
CA VAL A 2 1.21 4.22 -23.30
C VAL A 2 2.60 4.79 -23.53
N ASN A 3 3.21 5.37 -22.51
CA ASN A 3 4.61 5.74 -22.49
C ASN A 3 5.41 4.57 -21.91
N LYS A 4 6.31 3.97 -22.69
CA LYS A 4 7.13 2.85 -22.21
C LYS A 4 8.42 3.40 -21.59
N THR A 5 8.53 3.33 -20.27
CA THR A 5 9.77 3.59 -19.56
C THR A 5 10.62 2.31 -19.52
N ALA A 6 11.83 2.39 -18.93
CA ALA A 6 12.71 1.23 -18.78
C ALA A 6 12.05 0.09 -17.97
N THR A 7 11.12 0.41 -17.06
CA THR A 7 10.49 -0.58 -16.17
C THR A 7 8.99 -0.71 -16.38
N CYS A 8 8.27 0.39 -16.65
CA CYS A 8 6.81 0.43 -16.65
C CYS A 8 6.24 0.87 -18.00
N TRP A 9 4.99 0.48 -18.27
CA TRP A 9 4.21 1.03 -19.37
C TRP A 9 3.17 1.96 -18.77
N GLU A 10 3.43 3.25 -18.82
CA GLU A 10 2.61 4.26 -18.16
C GLU A 10 1.43 4.67 -19.03
N TRP A 11 0.24 4.66 -18.46
CA TRP A 11 -0.96 5.19 -19.08
C TRP A 11 -0.81 6.69 -19.35
N THR A 12 -1.05 7.11 -20.60
CA THR A 12 -0.98 8.52 -21.01
C THR A 12 -2.34 9.19 -21.11
N GLY A 13 -3.43 8.46 -20.86
CA GLY A 13 -4.78 9.02 -20.83
C GLY A 13 -5.13 9.66 -19.49
N HIS A 14 -6.42 9.96 -19.31
CA HIS A 14 -6.94 10.55 -18.06
C HIS A 14 -6.57 9.70 -16.85
N CYS A 15 -6.21 10.37 -15.76
CA CYS A 15 -5.94 9.77 -14.46
C CYS A 15 -6.84 10.42 -13.41
N LYS A 16 -7.38 9.60 -12.51
CA LYS A 16 -8.15 10.08 -11.36
C LYS A 16 -7.23 10.87 -10.41
N ARG A 17 -7.82 11.63 -9.47
CA ARG A 17 -7.08 12.39 -8.43
C ARG A 17 -6.13 11.52 -7.62
N ASN A 18 -6.43 10.23 -7.45
CA ASN A 18 -5.57 9.26 -6.77
C ASN A 18 -4.46 8.69 -7.69
N GLY A 19 -4.27 9.20 -8.91
CA GLY A 19 -3.18 8.83 -9.81
C GLY A 19 -3.39 7.54 -10.63
N TYR A 20 -4.52 6.83 -10.46
CA TYR A 20 -4.82 5.68 -11.31
C TYR A 20 -5.34 6.11 -12.68
N GLY A 21 -4.82 5.47 -13.72
CA GLY A 21 -5.31 5.65 -15.09
C GLY A 21 -6.75 5.15 -15.25
N GLU A 22 -7.53 5.87 -16.04
CA GLU A 22 -8.93 5.57 -16.34
C GLU A 22 -9.11 5.19 -17.82
N PHE A 23 -9.92 4.16 -18.05
CA PHE A 23 -10.28 3.68 -19.38
C PHE A 23 -11.72 3.15 -19.33
N ASP A 24 -12.57 3.64 -20.23
CA ASP A 24 -13.97 3.22 -20.40
C ASP A 24 -14.75 3.08 -19.06
N ARG A 25 -14.81 4.18 -18.29
CA ARG A 25 -15.44 4.27 -16.95
C ARG A 25 -14.85 3.33 -15.88
N GLY A 26 -13.80 2.58 -16.21
CA GLY A 26 -13.07 1.68 -15.32
C GLY A 26 -11.60 2.06 -15.16
N TYR A 27 -10.84 1.20 -14.47
CA TYR A 27 -9.40 1.39 -14.31
C TYR A 27 -8.61 0.85 -15.50
N ALA A 28 -7.67 1.65 -16.02
CA ALA A 28 -6.85 1.29 -17.18
C ALA A 28 -6.05 -0.02 -16.97
N HIS A 29 -5.55 -0.27 -15.76
CA HIS A 29 -4.83 -1.51 -15.45
C HIS A 29 -5.75 -2.75 -15.43
N ARG A 30 -7.03 -2.61 -15.06
CA ARG A 30 -8.02 -3.70 -15.16
C ARG A 30 -8.39 -4.00 -16.62
N ALA A 31 -8.52 -2.95 -17.44
CA ALA A 31 -8.69 -3.13 -18.88
C ALA A 31 -7.49 -3.84 -19.50
N SER A 32 -6.26 -3.47 -19.13
CA SER A 32 -5.05 -4.17 -19.57
C SER A 32 -5.05 -5.65 -19.17
N TRP A 33 -5.45 -5.97 -17.94
CA TRP A 33 -5.63 -7.35 -17.50
C TRP A 33 -6.60 -8.13 -18.40
N LYS A 34 -7.79 -7.57 -18.64
CA LYS A 34 -8.81 -8.20 -19.48
C LYS A 34 -8.32 -8.41 -20.91
N LEU A 35 -7.66 -7.42 -21.50
CA LEU A 35 -7.15 -7.49 -22.86
C LEU A 35 -6.04 -8.55 -23.04
N ASN A 36 -5.17 -8.74 -22.04
CA ASN A 36 -4.06 -9.69 -22.13
C ASN A 36 -4.46 -11.13 -21.73
N THR A 37 -5.44 -11.29 -20.84
CA THR A 37 -5.85 -12.61 -20.33
C THR A 37 -7.15 -13.13 -20.95
N GLY A 38 -7.92 -12.26 -21.61
CA GLY A 38 -9.27 -12.56 -22.10
C GLY A 38 -10.34 -12.67 -21.00
N GLN A 39 -9.97 -12.44 -19.73
CA GLN A 39 -10.85 -12.67 -18.58
C GLN A 39 -11.13 -11.38 -17.82
N ASP A 40 -12.39 -11.18 -17.43
CA ASP A 40 -12.71 -10.14 -16.46
C ASP A 40 -12.12 -10.51 -15.09
N PRO A 41 -11.34 -9.63 -14.47
CA PRO A 41 -10.67 -9.96 -13.21
C PRO A 41 -11.70 -10.10 -12.08
N ALA A 42 -11.83 -11.34 -11.58
CA ALA A 42 -12.70 -11.70 -10.46
C ALA A 42 -12.28 -11.09 -9.10
N ALA A 43 -11.05 -10.56 -9.02
CA ALA A 43 -10.48 -9.93 -7.84
C ALA A 43 -9.92 -8.53 -8.15
N GLN A 44 -9.23 -7.92 -7.18
CA GLN A 44 -8.50 -6.67 -7.40
C GLN A 44 -7.27 -6.95 -8.28
N VAL A 45 -6.97 -6.04 -9.20
CA VAL A 45 -5.75 -6.10 -10.02
C VAL A 45 -4.74 -5.15 -9.38
N LEU A 46 -3.71 -5.72 -8.77
CA LEU A 46 -2.71 -5.00 -7.97
C LEU A 46 -1.39 -4.84 -8.73
N HIS A 47 -0.58 -3.85 -8.33
CA HIS A 47 0.70 -3.55 -8.95
C HIS A 47 1.87 -4.10 -8.13
N LYS A 48 2.79 -4.82 -8.76
CA LYS A 48 4.10 -5.18 -8.16
C LYS A 48 5.06 -3.98 -8.07
N CYS A 49 4.94 -3.07 -9.03
CA CYS A 49 5.86 -1.94 -9.23
C CYS A 49 5.45 -0.65 -8.52
N ASP A 50 4.30 -0.64 -7.83
CA ASP A 50 3.76 0.52 -7.10
C ASP A 50 3.52 1.80 -7.90
N ASN A 51 3.62 1.73 -9.23
CA ASN A 51 3.28 2.81 -10.14
C ASN A 51 1.79 2.71 -10.56
N ARG A 52 0.96 3.62 -10.05
CA ARG A 52 -0.50 3.65 -10.32
C ARG A 52 -0.86 3.87 -11.79
N LYS A 53 0.06 4.43 -12.59
CA LYS A 53 -0.11 4.61 -14.04
C LYS A 53 0.28 3.37 -14.84
N CYS A 54 0.97 2.40 -14.24
CA CYS A 54 1.47 1.24 -14.96
C CYS A 54 0.32 0.33 -15.43
N VAL A 55 0.36 -0.06 -16.70
CA VAL A 55 -0.59 -1.02 -17.31
C VAL A 55 0.13 -2.24 -17.91
N ARG A 56 1.43 -2.43 -17.64
CA ARG A 56 2.19 -3.59 -18.09
C ARG A 56 1.69 -4.87 -17.38
N ILE A 57 1.25 -5.87 -18.15
CA ILE A 57 0.62 -7.09 -17.59
C ILE A 57 1.53 -7.84 -16.60
N ASP A 58 2.83 -7.95 -16.86
CA ASP A 58 3.80 -8.63 -15.97
C ASP A 58 3.88 -8.01 -14.57
N HIS A 59 3.55 -6.71 -14.47
CA HIS A 59 3.54 -5.95 -13.23
C HIS A 59 2.19 -6.01 -12.50
N LEU A 60 1.20 -6.69 -13.08
CA LEU A 60 -0.13 -6.85 -12.51
C LEU A 60 -0.31 -8.27 -11.95
N PHE A 61 -1.12 -8.39 -10.90
CA PHE A 61 -1.53 -9.68 -10.34
C PHE A 61 -2.90 -9.55 -9.68
N LEU A 62 -3.59 -10.68 -9.53
CA LEU A 62 -4.85 -10.72 -8.77
C LEU A 62 -4.55 -10.84 -7.28
N GLY A 63 -5.24 -10.03 -6.48
CA GLY A 63 -5.14 -10.08 -5.02
C GLY A 63 -6.46 -9.74 -4.36
N SER A 64 -6.57 -10.11 -3.08
CA SER A 64 -7.70 -9.70 -2.26
C SER A 64 -7.54 -8.25 -1.79
N ILE A 65 -8.64 -7.66 -1.31
CA ILE A 65 -8.60 -6.37 -0.61
C ILE A 65 -7.68 -6.45 0.62
N ALA A 66 -7.69 -7.58 1.33
CA ALA A 66 -6.84 -7.81 2.49
C ALA A 66 -5.35 -7.80 2.12
N ASP A 67 -4.98 -8.38 0.96
CA ASP A 67 -3.60 -8.37 0.47
C ASP A 67 -3.15 -6.95 0.12
N ASN A 68 -4.00 -6.17 -0.55
CA ASN A 68 -3.71 -4.77 -0.87
C ASN A 68 -3.53 -3.91 0.39
N MET A 69 -4.36 -4.12 1.41
CA MET A 69 -4.22 -3.40 2.68
C MET A 69 -2.94 -3.79 3.43
N ARG A 70 -2.62 -5.10 3.46
CA ARG A 70 -1.38 -5.60 4.07
C ARG A 70 -0.17 -5.03 3.35
N ASP A 71 -0.15 -5.05 2.03
CA ASP A 71 0.91 -4.47 1.20
C ASP A 71 1.09 -2.97 1.47
N LYS A 72 -0.03 -2.21 1.50
CA LYS A 72 -0.01 -0.78 1.84
C LYS A 72 0.59 -0.52 3.23
N GLN A 73 0.29 -1.37 4.21
CA GLN A 73 0.84 -1.26 5.55
C GLN A 73 2.33 -1.60 5.58
N LEU A 74 2.74 -2.71 4.96
CA LEU A 74 4.15 -3.14 4.87
C LEU A 74 5.03 -2.09 4.17
N LYS A 75 4.48 -1.41 3.16
CA LYS A 75 5.17 -0.35 2.41
C LYS A 75 5.08 1.03 3.06
N GLY A 76 4.59 1.14 4.30
CA GLY A 76 4.48 2.41 5.02
C GLY A 76 3.55 3.44 4.37
N ARG A 77 2.64 3.01 3.47
CA ARG A 77 1.69 3.90 2.78
C ARG A 77 0.36 4.03 3.52
N ALA A 78 0.20 3.35 4.64
CA ALA A 78 -0.91 3.59 5.54
C ALA A 78 -0.72 4.96 6.19
N ALA A 79 -1.82 5.72 6.32
CA ALA A 79 -1.81 6.98 7.07
C ALA A 79 -1.74 6.63 8.55
N ASN A 80 -0.52 6.43 9.04
CA ASN A 80 -0.24 6.10 10.42
C ASN A 80 0.17 7.37 11.17
N LYS A 81 -0.25 7.48 12.43
CA LYS A 81 0.20 8.55 13.33
C LYS A 81 1.69 8.45 13.66
N LEU A 82 2.22 7.23 13.66
CA LEU A 82 3.61 6.91 14.00
C LEU A 82 4.39 6.51 12.74
N THR A 83 5.68 6.85 12.70
CA THR A 83 6.64 6.37 11.71
C THR A 83 7.25 5.02 12.12
N PRO A 84 7.83 4.24 11.17
CA PRO A 84 8.59 3.04 11.52
C PRO A 84 9.73 3.30 12.53
N GLU A 85 10.37 4.46 12.44
CA GLU A 85 11.46 4.88 13.31
C GLU A 85 10.94 5.12 14.74
N GLU A 86 9.83 5.86 14.89
CA GLU A 86 9.17 6.07 16.19
C GLU A 86 8.69 4.75 16.79
N VAL A 87 8.21 3.82 15.96
CA VAL A 87 7.81 2.47 16.42
C VAL A 87 9.01 1.68 16.95
N SER A 88 10.18 1.79 16.31
CA SER A 88 11.41 1.17 16.78
C SER A 88 11.87 1.81 18.10
N GLU A 89 11.81 3.13 18.19
CA GLU A 89 12.13 3.87 19.42
C GLU A 89 11.20 3.47 20.58
N ILE A 90 9.89 3.42 20.34
CA ILE A 90 8.88 2.98 21.32
C ILE A 90 9.19 1.58 21.86
N ARG A 91 9.67 0.65 21.01
CA ARG A 91 10.02 -0.71 21.44
C ARG A 91 11.28 -0.78 22.29
N SER A 92 12.22 0.13 22.07
CA SER A 92 13.45 0.25 22.88
C SER A 92 13.28 1.13 24.12
N SER A 93 12.18 1.87 24.21
CA SER A 93 11.94 2.86 25.26
C SER A 93 11.82 2.23 26.64
N GLN A 94 12.41 2.88 27.63
CA GLN A 94 12.24 2.57 29.06
C GLN A 94 11.15 3.47 29.66
N GLY A 95 10.43 2.96 30.66
CA GLY A 95 9.35 3.69 31.35
C GLY A 95 8.00 3.00 31.22
N THR A 96 6.95 3.66 31.71
CA THR A 96 5.59 3.09 31.63
C THR A 96 4.99 3.28 30.24
N GLN A 97 4.04 2.42 29.86
CA GLN A 97 3.31 2.56 28.59
C GLN A 97 2.52 3.88 28.52
N GLU A 98 2.18 4.46 29.68
CA GLU A 98 1.48 5.74 29.79
C GLU A 98 2.41 6.91 29.47
N ASP A 99 3.61 6.95 30.07
CA ASP A 99 4.62 7.99 29.78
C ASP A 99 5.06 7.98 28.32
N ILE A 100 5.29 6.78 27.77
CA ILE A 100 5.65 6.60 26.36
C ILE A 100 4.48 7.07 25.47
N GLY A 101 3.24 6.73 25.85
CA GLY A 101 2.05 7.16 25.12
C GLY A 101 1.92 8.67 25.01
N LEU A 102 2.11 9.38 26.12
CA LEU A 102 2.06 10.84 26.15
C LEU A 102 3.11 11.49 25.22
N ARG A 103 4.32 10.92 25.13
CA ARG A 103 5.39 11.45 24.27
C ARG A 103 5.02 11.48 22.78
N TYR A 104 4.30 10.46 22.32
CA TYR A 104 3.90 10.33 20.91
C TYR A 104 2.42 10.66 20.68
N ASP A 105 1.72 11.18 21.69
CA ASP A 105 0.27 11.45 21.67
C ASP A 105 -0.55 10.19 21.28
N VAL A 106 -0.24 9.04 21.88
CA VAL A 106 -0.83 7.74 21.59
C VAL A 106 -1.30 7.06 22.88
N ASP A 107 -2.48 6.44 22.86
CA ASP A 107 -3.01 5.73 24.03
C ASP A 107 -2.08 4.60 24.51
N ARG A 108 -1.98 4.41 25.84
CA ARG A 108 -1.15 3.37 26.48
C ARG A 108 -1.39 1.96 25.94
N THR A 109 -2.61 1.65 25.51
CA THR A 109 -2.98 0.36 24.91
C THR A 109 -2.33 0.18 23.54
N THR A 110 -2.25 1.25 22.76
CA THR A 110 -1.57 1.24 21.46
C THR A 110 -0.08 1.04 21.64
N ILE A 111 0.54 1.72 22.61
CA ILE A 111 1.94 1.47 23.01
C ILE A 111 2.12 -0.01 23.40
N GLY A 112 1.23 -0.54 24.24
CA GLY A 112 1.27 -1.94 24.64
C GLY A 112 1.12 -2.94 23.48
N ARG A 113 0.36 -2.62 22.43
CA ARG A 113 0.25 -3.45 21.21
C ARG A 113 1.52 -3.38 20.36
N ILE A 114 2.14 -2.20 20.27
CA ILE A 114 3.41 -1.98 19.55
C ILE A 114 4.55 -2.76 20.21
N ILE A 115 4.67 -2.66 21.54
CA ILE A 115 5.69 -3.37 22.34
C ILE A 115 5.51 -4.89 22.22
N ARG A 116 4.27 -5.39 22.30
CA ARG A 116 3.95 -6.83 22.12
C ARG A 116 3.97 -7.30 20.67
N ARG A 117 4.33 -6.45 19.71
CA ARG A 117 4.36 -6.72 18.27
C ARG A 117 3.02 -7.24 17.69
N GLN A 118 1.90 -6.92 18.34
CA GLN A 118 0.55 -7.21 17.82
C GLN A 118 0.20 -6.28 16.66
N THR A 119 0.78 -5.09 16.65
CA THR A 119 0.77 -4.15 15.54
C THR A 119 2.20 -3.89 15.08
N TRP A 120 2.36 -3.37 13.85
CA TRP A 120 3.66 -3.08 13.25
C TRP A 120 4.62 -4.28 13.23
N SER A 121 4.10 -5.49 13.01
CA SER A 121 4.88 -6.75 13.05
C SER A 121 6.04 -6.80 12.05
N HIS A 122 6.03 -5.94 11.03
CA HIS A 122 7.07 -5.83 10.00
C HIS A 122 8.21 -4.88 10.36
N VAL A 123 8.01 -3.98 11.32
CA VAL A 123 9.09 -3.13 11.84
C VAL A 123 9.92 -3.97 12.80
N SER A 124 11.23 -3.72 12.87
CA SER A 124 12.15 -4.45 13.76
C SER A 124 11.95 -4.11 15.23
#